data_AF-A0A6C2TYM2-F1
#
_entry.id   AF-A0A6C2TYM2-F1
#
_cell.length_a   1.000
_cell.length_b   1.000
_cell.length_c   1.000
_cell.angle_alpha   90.00
_cell.angle_beta   90.00
_cell.angle_gamma   90.00
#
_symmetry.space_group_name_H-M   'P 1'
#
loop_
_entity.id
_entity.type
_entity.pdbx_description
1 polymer ?
#
loop_
_entity_poly.entity_id
_entity_poly.type
_entity_poly.pdbx_seq_one_letter_code
_entity_poly.pdbx_strand_id
1 'polypeptide(L)' 'MKIWLAAISHKHGTTVYAAVSRDRLIHELYGYVQSWWKQELPDDPFPAGMPEEEAVDLYFKKIDYEYLEFVDETELAGSD' A
#
# COMPACT_ATOMS: atom_id res chain seq x y z
N MET A 1 -4.01 20.74 8.69
CA MET A 1 -4.54 19.64 7.86
C MET A 1 -3.41 18.64 7.71
N LYS A 2 -3.64 17.37 8.02
CA LYS A 2 -2.61 16.32 7.95
C LYS A 2 -2.80 15.57 6.62
N ILE A 3 -1.74 15.40 5.82
CA ILE A 3 -1.79 14.56 4.62
C ILE A 3 -1.08 13.25 4.95
N TRP A 4 -1.73 12.15 4.64
CA TRP A 4 -1.20 10.81 4.81
C TRP A 4 -0.61 10.35 3.49
N LEU A 5 0.63 9.88 3.52
CA LEU A 5 1.37 9.46 2.34
C LEU A 5 1.82 8.01 2.48
N ALA A 6 1.80 7.29 1.37
CA ALA A 6 2.44 5.99 1.25
C ALA A 6 3.10 5.84 -0.12
N ALA A 7 4.21 5.12 -0.17
CA ALA A 7 4.90 4.75 -1.39
C ALA A 7 4.91 3.22 -1.53
N ILE A 8 4.54 2.73 -2.71
CA ILE A 8 4.70 1.34 -3.10
C ILE A 8 5.86 1.27 -4.09
N SER A 9 6.94 0.61 -3.73
CA SER A 9 8.01 0.25 -4.67
C SER A 9 7.71 -1.12 -5.26
N HIS A 10 7.65 -1.20 -6.59
CA HIS A 10 7.31 -2.42 -7.33
C HIS A 10 8.16 -2.54 -8.61
N LYS A 11 8.02 -3.65 -9.35
CA LYS A 11 8.85 -3.98 -10.54
C LYS A 11 8.83 -2.96 -11.69
N HIS A 12 7.91 -1.98 -11.64
CA HIS A 12 7.74 -0.95 -12.67
C HIS A 12 8.13 0.46 -12.19
N GLY A 13 8.66 0.58 -10.97
CA GLY A 13 8.99 1.87 -10.34
C GLY A 13 8.25 2.04 -9.02
N THR A 14 8.01 3.29 -8.65
CA THR A 14 7.37 3.66 -7.38
C THR A 14 6.06 4.38 -7.65
N THR A 15 4.98 3.94 -7.00
CA THR A 15 3.69 4.63 -7.01
C THR A 15 3.44 5.27 -5.65
N VAL A 16 3.07 6.56 -5.63
CA VAL A 16 2.81 7.32 -4.40
C VAL A 16 1.32 7.57 -4.24
N TYR A 17 0.81 7.33 -3.05
CA TYR A 17 -0.56 7.54 -2.63
C TYR A 17 -0.62 8.65 -1.59
N ALA A 18 -1.65 9.50 -1.69
CA ALA A 18 -1.88 10.60 -0.77
C ALA A 18 -3.36 10.71 -0.41
N ALA A 19 -3.67 10.88 0.87
CA ALA A 19 -5.05 11.05 1.34
C ALA A 19 -5.16 12.00 2.53
N VAL A 20 -6.36 12.55 2.73
CA VAL A 20 -6.67 13.47 3.84
C VAL A 20 -6.92 12.76 5.18
N SER A 21 -6.98 11.42 5.18
CA SER A 21 -7.09 10.58 6.37
C SER A 21 -6.37 9.25 6.17
N ARG A 22 -5.98 8.61 7.28
CA ARG A 22 -5.37 7.29 7.27
C ARG A 22 -6.31 6.25 6.64
N ASP A 23 -7.57 6.24 7.06
CA ASP A 23 -8.57 5.29 6.55
C ASP A 23 -8.73 5.42 5.03
N ARG A 24 -8.72 6.65 4.50
CA ARG A 24 -8.78 6.84 3.04
C ARG A 24 -7.50 6.38 2.36
N LEU A 25 -6.33 6.59 2.95
CA LEU A 25 -5.08 6.07 2.40
C LEU A 25 -5.09 4.54 2.33
N ILE A 26 -5.49 3.87 3.42
CA ILE A 26 -5.62 2.41 3.46
C ILE A 26 -6.59 1.91 2.40
N HIS A 27 -7.72 2.59 2.20
CA HIS A 27 -8.69 2.23 1.17
C HIS A 27 -8.11 2.29 -0.26
N GLU A 28 -7.29 3.30 -0.57
CA GLU A 28 -6.61 3.38 -1.87
C GLU A 28 -5.57 2.26 -2.03
N LEU A 29 -4.78 1.98 -0.98
CA LEU A 29 -3.81 0.88 -0.97
C LEU A 29 -4.50 -0.48 -1.13
N TYR A 30 -5.67 -0.65 -0.50
CA TYR A 30 -6.49 -1.85 -0.65
C TYR A 30 -6.97 -2.02 -2.10
N GLY A 31 -7.35 -0.94 -2.78
CA GLY A 31 -7.70 -0.96 -4.20
C GLY A 31 -6.54 -1.41 -5.11
N TYR A 32 -5.30 -0.99 -4.79
CA TYR A 32 -4.10 -1.52 -5.44
C TYR A 32 -3.98 -3.03 -5.22
N VAL A 33 -4.03 -3.46 -3.96
CA VAL A 33 -3.92 -4.88 -3.59
C VAL A 33 -4.97 -5.74 -4.29
N GLN A 34 -6.22 -5.30 -4.34
CA GLN A 34 -7.29 -6.00 -5.07
C GLN A 34 -6.99 -6.17 -6.56
N SER A 35 -6.40 -5.16 -7.18
CA SER A 35 -6.09 -5.15 -8.62
C SER A 35 -4.97 -6.13 -8.96
N TRP A 36 -3.99 -6.29 -8.07
CA TRP A 36 -2.78 -7.10 -8.31
C TRP A 36 -2.82 -8.49 -7.69
N TRP A 37 -3.69 -8.74 -6.70
CA TRP A 37 -3.71 -10.01 -5.96
C TRP A 37 -3.70 -11.25 -6.84
N LYS A 38 -4.64 -11.36 -7.79
CA LYS A 38 -4.76 -12.53 -8.65
C LYS A 38 -3.54 -12.72 -9.57
N GLN A 39 -2.87 -11.63 -9.92
CA GLN A 39 -1.72 -11.65 -10.81
C GLN A 39 -0.45 -12.08 -10.06
N GLU A 40 -0.23 -11.55 -8.86
CA GLU A 40 1.01 -11.79 -8.11
C GLU A 40 0.88 -13.01 -7.15
N LEU A 41 -0.34 -13.37 -6.75
CA LEU A 41 -0.66 -14.51 -5.89
C LEU A 41 -1.74 -15.41 -6.52
N PRO A 42 -1.46 -16.06 -7.67
CA PRO A 42 -2.48 -16.81 -8.44
C PRO A 42 -3.07 -18.01 -7.69
N ASP A 43 -2.31 -18.61 -6.77
CA ASP A 43 -2.71 -19.79 -6.00
C ASP A 43 -3.38 -19.44 -4.66
N ASP A 44 -3.33 -18.16 -4.23
CA ASP A 44 -3.96 -17.70 -3.01
C ASP A 44 -5.27 -16.96 -3.34
N PRO A 45 -6.45 -17.44 -2.91
CA PRO A 45 -7.68 -16.71 -3.10
C PRO A 45 -7.67 -15.40 -2.30
N PHE A 46 -8.25 -14.34 -2.87
CA PHE A 46 -8.40 -13.06 -2.19
C PHE A 46 -9.24 -13.23 -0.91
N PRO A 47 -8.79 -12.72 0.25
CA PRO A 47 -9.46 -12.92 1.54
C PRO A 47 -10.68 -12.00 1.68
N ALA A 48 -11.78 -12.32 0.99
CA ALA A 48 -13.01 -11.55 1.05
C ALA A 48 -13.56 -11.44 2.47
N GLY A 49 -13.85 -10.22 2.93
CA GLY A 49 -14.37 -9.95 4.28
C GLY A 49 -13.28 -9.70 5.34
N MET A 50 -12.00 -9.83 4.99
CA MET A 50 -10.88 -9.35 5.81
C MET A 50 -10.89 -7.81 5.87
N PRO A 51 -10.56 -7.19 7.03
CA PRO A 51 -10.34 -5.75 7.11
C PRO A 51 -9.31 -5.28 6.07
N GLU A 52 -9.55 -4.11 5.46
CA GLU A 52 -8.71 -3.60 4.37
C GLU A 52 -7.23 -3.50 4.76
N GLU A 53 -6.96 -3.00 5.97
CA GLU A 53 -5.60 -2.89 6.51
C GLU A 53 -4.91 -4.25 6.64
N GLU A 54 -5.61 -5.27 7.16
CA GLU A 54 -5.06 -6.62 7.29
C GLU A 54 -4.80 -7.27 5.92
N ALA A 55 -5.65 -6.99 4.93
CA ALA A 55 -5.47 -7.48 3.56
C ALA A 55 -4.26 -6.82 2.88
N VAL A 56 -4.03 -5.52 3.12
CA VAL A 56 -2.84 -4.80 2.65
C VAL A 56 -1.57 -5.39 3.28
N ASP A 57 -1.56 -5.54 4.60
CA ASP A 57 -0.43 -6.13 5.32
C ASP A 57 -0.13 -7.55 4.85
N LEU A 58 -1.16 -8.37 4.64
CA LEU A 58 -1.01 -9.75 4.17
C LEU A 58 -0.41 -9.82 2.77
N TYR A 59 -0.82 -8.93 1.86
CA TYR A 59 -0.27 -8.87 0.51
C TYR A 59 1.24 -8.57 0.54
N PHE A 60 1.65 -7.49 1.21
CA PHE A 60 3.07 -7.10 1.29
C PHE A 60 3.92 -8.07 2.13
N LYS A 61 3.30 -8.88 2.99
CA LYS A 61 3.99 -9.99 3.68
C LYS A 61 4.27 -11.18 2.74
N LYS A 62 3.45 -11.37 1.71
CA LYS A 62 3.56 -12.49 0.76
C LYS A 62 4.43 -12.16 -0.45
N ILE A 63 4.45 -10.89 -0.86
CA ILE A 63 5.25 -10.43 -2.00
C ILE A 63 6.63 -9.98 -1.52
N ASP A 64 7.69 -10.59 -2.05
CA ASP A 64 9.08 -10.36 -1.61
C ASP A 64 9.82 -9.26 -2.40
N TYR A 65 9.25 -8.79 -3.51
CA TYR A 65 9.81 -7.73 -4.36
C TYR A 65 9.04 -6.41 -4.35
N GLU A 66 7.92 -6.32 -3.64
CA GLU A 66 7.16 -5.08 -3.46
C GLU A 66 7.26 -4.61 -2.01
N TYR A 67 7.39 -3.30 -1.82
CA TYR A 67 7.61 -2.69 -0.52
C TYR A 67 6.63 -1.53 -0.32
N LEU A 68 5.90 -1.56 0.80
CA LEU A 68 5.03 -0.48 1.24
C LEU A 68 5.72 0.31 2.34
N GLU A 69 5.82 1.62 2.15
CA GLU A 69 6.34 2.57 3.14
C GLU A 69 5.29 3.65 3.40
N PHE A 70 4.99 3.90 4.68
CA PHE A 70 4.22 5.08 5.08
C PHE A 70 5.19 6.23 5.25
N VAL A 71 4.99 7.30 4.48
CA VAL A 71 5.91 8.45 4.49
C VAL A 71 5.47 9.42 5.58
N ASP A 72 6.37 9.68 6.52
CA ASP A 72 6.20 10.77 7.49
C ASP A 72 6.56 12.10 6.82
N GLU A 73 5.67 13.09 6.93
CA GLU A 73 5.84 14.44 6.38
C GLU A 73 7.09 15.15 6.95
N THR A 74 7.60 14.69 8.09
CA THR A 74 8.85 15.19 8.69
C THR A 74 10.13 14.71 7.98
N GLU A 75 10.08 13.59 7.25
CA GLU A 75 11.23 13.06 6.51
C GLU A 75 11.41 13.72 5.13
N LEU A 76 10.31 14.21 4.54
CA LEU A 76 10.34 14.93 3.26
C LEU A 76 10.94 16.35 3.35
N ALA A 77 11.04 16.90 4.57
CA ALA A 77 11.64 18.22 4.83
C ALA A 77 13.16 18.16 5.07
N GLY A 78 13.76 16.97 5.05
CA GLY A 78 15.19 16.75 5.33
C GLY A 78 15.99 16.35 4.10
N SER A 79 16.18 17.27 3.16
CA SER A 79 17.23 17.19 2.13
C SER A 79 17.59 18.61 1.72
N ASP A 80 18.34 19.27 2.61
CA ASP A 80 19.08 20.51 2.34
C ASP A 80 20.52 20.15 1.92
#